data_AF-A0A178MMC6-F1
#
_entry.id   AF-A0A178MMC6-F1
#
_cell.length_a   1.000
_cell.length_b   1.000
_cell.length_c   1.000
_cell.angle_alpha   90.00
_cell.angle_beta   90.00
_cell.angle_gamma   90.00
#
_symmetry.space_group_name_H-M   'P 1'
#
loop_
_entity.id
_entity.type
_entity.pdbx_description
1 polymer ?
#
loop_
_entity_poly.entity_id
_entity_poly.type
_entity_poly.pdbx_seq_one_letter_code
_entity_poly.pdbx_strand_id
1 'polypeptide(L)'
;MSTALTLTQSADIDERIRRRINGTLEGPVMTILAERIPDLARLPQGGALEAVLNDHVLLHRCFQSFRAERPRFRSMLVDRRDRPVENDNTPLACGRSVNQVIAMIVRSAAKRHFRRRQERLAFWGGTTARLAERPEPGVGGLLGWLMGRSDEIRSRPPATAKSPADQLYDAIRRYLLHDWQVPIIPQYARMTPPEVRELGSRILDFRDADQLAAWLDGGTEGRVPALLPETQPEPPASLATPVAEEPVTMPLPPVIGAAALPSAPLFGPSRARLSEVLGPDGRSLRMETMATILVRPEIKAALGLPSREELVLASRAVSRTGAATVRRLVVDFGLSAEQMAAVLASAALMLPLEVYERLFGRKGEAALILALVARTRAAGLGPDSPPDALADFTRTLFGRFRK
;
A
#
# COMPACT_ATOMS: atom_id res chain seq x y z
N MET A 1 -8.13 -36.89 15.55
CA MET A 1 -9.03 -36.70 14.40
C MET A 1 -10.17 -35.69 14.65
N SER A 2 -10.50 -35.32 15.90
CA SER A 2 -11.58 -34.35 16.20
C SER A 2 -11.30 -32.88 15.82
N THR A 3 -10.05 -32.44 15.73
CA THR A 3 -9.68 -31.02 15.46
C THR A 3 -9.81 -30.62 13.99
N ALA A 4 -9.71 -31.58 13.06
CA ALA A 4 -9.84 -31.30 11.63
C ALA A 4 -11.32 -31.15 11.20
N LEU A 5 -12.24 -31.85 11.87
CA LEU A 5 -13.68 -31.77 11.62
C LEU A 5 -14.27 -30.42 12.05
N THR A 6 -13.82 -29.86 13.17
CA THR A 6 -14.28 -28.55 13.67
C THR A 6 -13.84 -27.37 12.79
N LEU A 7 -12.63 -27.42 12.22
CA LEU A 7 -12.12 -26.37 11.33
C LEU A 7 -12.90 -26.32 10.01
N THR A 8 -13.19 -27.47 9.40
CA THR A 8 -13.95 -27.55 8.15
C THR A 8 -15.41 -27.10 8.36
N GLN A 9 -16.02 -27.48 9.48
CA GLN A 9 -17.40 -27.08 9.81
C GLN A 9 -17.51 -25.57 10.05
N SER A 10 -16.52 -24.95 10.71
CA SER A 10 -16.48 -23.49 10.92
C SER A 10 -16.36 -22.72 9.61
N ALA A 11 -15.55 -23.20 8.66
CA ALA A 11 -15.35 -22.54 7.37
C ALA A 11 -16.62 -22.56 6.50
N ASP A 12 -17.36 -23.66 6.51
CA ASP A 12 -18.61 -23.80 5.75
C ASP A 12 -19.74 -22.92 6.33
N ILE A 13 -19.83 -22.81 7.66
CA ILE A 13 -20.77 -21.88 8.32
C ILE A 13 -20.46 -20.43 7.92
N ASP A 14 -19.18 -20.03 7.95
CA ASP A 14 -18.77 -18.69 7.56
C ASP A 14 -19.11 -18.38 6.09
N GLU A 15 -18.94 -19.33 5.19
CA GLU A 15 -19.28 -19.15 3.78
C GLU A 15 -20.79 -19.04 3.55
N ARG A 16 -21.61 -19.81 4.28
CA ARG A 16 -23.07 -19.67 4.26
C ARG A 16 -23.51 -18.29 4.78
N ILE A 17 -22.89 -17.80 5.84
CA ILE A 17 -23.16 -16.46 6.40
C ILE A 17 -22.81 -15.38 5.38
N ARG A 18 -21.63 -15.45 4.74
CA ARG A 18 -21.21 -14.48 3.71
C ARG A 18 -22.18 -14.46 2.53
N ARG A 19 -22.58 -15.63 2.01
CA ARG A 19 -23.56 -15.72 0.92
C ARG A 19 -24.89 -15.06 1.29
N ARG A 20 -25.39 -15.31 2.50
CA ARG A 20 -26.61 -14.66 2.99
C ARG A 20 -26.46 -13.14 3.07
N ILE A 21 -25.35 -12.64 3.61
CA ILE A 21 -25.09 -11.20 3.70
C ILE A 21 -25.03 -10.58 2.30
N ASN A 22 -24.28 -11.17 1.37
CA ASN A 22 -24.17 -10.66 0.00
C ASN A 22 -25.53 -10.64 -0.70
N GLY A 23 -26.35 -11.68 -0.54
CA GLY A 23 -27.72 -11.69 -1.09
C GLY A 23 -28.62 -10.59 -0.51
N THR A 24 -28.51 -10.30 0.79
CA THR A 24 -29.24 -9.18 1.40
C THR A 24 -28.71 -7.83 0.92
N LEU A 25 -27.38 -7.70 0.75
CA LEU A 25 -26.76 -6.49 0.24
C LEU A 25 -27.16 -6.21 -1.21
N GLU A 26 -27.10 -7.22 -2.09
CA GLU A 26 -27.43 -7.10 -3.52
C GLU A 26 -28.92 -6.88 -3.79
N GLY A 27 -29.81 -7.44 -2.95
CA GLY A 27 -31.25 -7.29 -3.12
C GLY A 27 -31.81 -6.14 -2.28
N PRO A 28 -32.47 -6.43 -1.13
CA PRO A 28 -33.24 -5.43 -0.40
C PRO A 28 -32.47 -4.15 -0.03
N VAL A 29 -31.19 -4.25 0.35
CA VAL A 29 -30.38 -3.07 0.70
C VAL A 29 -30.14 -2.18 -0.52
N MET A 30 -29.70 -2.75 -1.65
CA MET A 30 -29.53 -1.97 -2.88
C MET A 30 -30.84 -1.38 -3.37
N THR A 31 -31.97 -2.09 -3.25
CA THR A 31 -33.29 -1.55 -3.61
C THR A 31 -33.61 -0.26 -2.85
N ILE A 32 -33.45 -0.27 -1.52
CA ILE A 32 -33.69 0.92 -0.69
C ILE A 32 -32.69 2.04 -1.02
N LEU A 33 -31.41 1.72 -1.23
CA LEU A 33 -30.40 2.73 -1.54
C LEU A 33 -30.60 3.35 -2.93
N ALA A 34 -31.10 2.60 -3.91
CA ALA A 34 -31.35 3.08 -5.27
C ALA A 34 -32.44 4.16 -5.33
N GLU A 35 -33.37 4.19 -4.38
CA GLU A 35 -34.36 5.26 -4.26
C GLU A 35 -33.74 6.63 -3.92
N ARG A 36 -32.55 6.64 -3.31
CA ARG A 36 -31.91 7.85 -2.79
C ARG A 36 -30.65 8.26 -3.52
N ILE A 37 -29.95 7.30 -4.12
CA ILE A 37 -28.69 7.53 -4.82
C ILE A 37 -28.95 7.33 -6.31
N PRO A 38 -29.11 8.41 -7.09
CA PRO A 38 -29.45 8.32 -8.52
C PRO A 38 -28.45 7.50 -9.33
N ASP A 39 -27.18 7.51 -8.92
CA ASP A 39 -26.11 6.74 -9.56
C ASP A 39 -26.35 5.22 -9.45
N LEU A 40 -26.97 4.74 -8.36
CA LEU A 40 -27.32 3.33 -8.19
C LEU A 40 -28.49 2.90 -9.06
N ALA A 41 -29.49 3.77 -9.23
CA ALA A 41 -30.67 3.47 -10.05
C ALA A 41 -30.33 3.22 -11.52
N ARG A 42 -29.16 3.68 -11.98
CA ARG A 42 -28.65 3.47 -13.35
C ARG A 42 -27.88 2.15 -13.52
N LEU A 43 -27.56 1.45 -12.44
CA LEU A 43 -26.79 0.22 -12.50
C LEU A 43 -27.67 -0.99 -12.80
N PRO A 44 -27.16 -2.00 -13.53
CA PRO A 44 -27.90 -3.24 -13.77
C PRO A 44 -28.12 -3.99 -12.45
N GLN A 45 -29.34 -4.54 -12.28
CA GLN A 45 -29.80 -5.19 -11.04
C GLN A 45 -28.93 -6.37 -10.57
N GLY A 46 -28.15 -6.99 -11.47
CA GLY A 46 -27.26 -8.12 -11.16
C GLY A 46 -25.79 -7.74 -10.86
N GLY A 47 -25.44 -6.46 -10.80
CA GLY A 47 -24.04 -6.02 -10.62
C GLY A 47 -23.87 -4.79 -9.74
N ALA A 48 -24.95 -4.30 -9.10
CA ALA A 48 -24.93 -3.07 -8.32
C ALA A 48 -23.92 -3.14 -7.16
N LEU A 49 -23.94 -4.21 -6.36
CA LEU A 49 -22.99 -4.36 -5.25
C LEU A 49 -21.53 -4.35 -5.74
N GLU A 50 -21.23 -5.06 -6.83
CA GLU A 50 -19.88 -5.09 -7.38
C GLU A 50 -19.44 -3.72 -7.89
N ALA A 51 -20.30 -3.01 -8.62
CA ALA A 51 -20.04 -1.66 -9.08
C ALA A 51 -19.79 -0.69 -7.90
N VAL A 52 -20.58 -0.79 -6.84
CA VAL A 52 -20.41 -0.01 -5.60
C VAL A 52 -19.09 -0.34 -4.92
N LEU A 53 -18.76 -1.62 -4.72
CA LEU A 53 -17.48 -2.03 -4.11
C LEU A 53 -16.26 -1.58 -4.93
N ASN A 54 -16.45 -1.35 -6.22
CA ASN A 54 -15.44 -0.91 -7.16
C ASN A 54 -15.27 0.62 -7.22
N ASP A 55 -16.18 1.38 -6.61
CA ASP A 55 -16.17 2.83 -6.54
C ASP A 55 -16.34 3.30 -5.08
N HIS A 56 -15.20 3.62 -4.45
CA HIS A 56 -15.14 4.15 -3.09
C HIS A 56 -15.98 5.42 -2.86
N VAL A 57 -16.16 6.29 -3.87
CA VAL A 57 -16.98 7.51 -3.70
C VAL A 57 -18.44 7.12 -3.58
N LEU A 58 -18.92 6.26 -4.48
CA LEU A 58 -20.28 5.74 -4.46
C LEU A 58 -20.55 4.91 -3.19
N LEU A 59 -19.62 4.06 -2.79
CA LEU A 59 -19.72 3.27 -1.56
C LEU A 59 -19.80 4.16 -0.31
N HIS A 60 -19.01 5.23 -0.25
CA HIS A 60 -19.09 6.16 0.88
C HIS A 60 -20.47 6.83 0.98
N ARG A 61 -21.04 7.26 -0.17
CA ARG A 61 -22.41 7.78 -0.21
C ARG A 61 -23.44 6.74 0.24
N CYS A 62 -23.27 5.47 -0.14
CA CYS A 62 -24.14 4.38 0.34
C CYS A 62 -24.11 4.25 1.87
N PHE A 63 -22.93 4.35 2.49
CA PHE A 63 -22.83 4.36 3.95
C PHE A 63 -23.48 5.59 4.57
N GLN A 64 -23.26 6.79 4.00
CA GLN A 64 -23.91 8.01 4.47
C GLN A 64 -25.44 7.90 4.42
N SER A 65 -26.01 7.42 3.31
CA SER A 65 -27.45 7.18 3.17
C SER A 65 -27.97 6.14 4.16
N PHE A 66 -27.25 5.02 4.37
CA PHE A 66 -27.60 4.02 5.37
C PHE A 66 -27.65 4.61 6.79
N ARG A 67 -26.67 5.46 7.15
CA ARG A 67 -26.62 6.12 8.46
C ARG A 67 -27.76 7.12 8.63
N ALA A 68 -28.02 7.94 7.62
CA ALA A 68 -29.08 8.95 7.63
C ALA A 68 -30.49 8.34 7.70
N GLU A 69 -30.69 7.19 7.06
CA GLU A 69 -32.02 6.58 6.89
C GLU A 69 -32.13 5.20 7.52
N ARG A 70 -31.36 4.97 8.60
CA ARG A 70 -31.38 3.70 9.34
C ARG A 70 -32.78 3.12 9.60
N PRO A 71 -33.83 3.91 9.95
CA PRO A 71 -35.18 3.37 10.15
C PRO A 71 -35.76 2.62 8.95
N ARG A 72 -35.39 2.98 7.71
CA ARG A 72 -35.84 2.27 6.50
C ARG A 72 -35.26 0.86 6.40
N PHE A 73 -34.10 0.62 7.01
CA PHE A 73 -33.44 -0.69 7.01
C PHE A 73 -33.88 -1.58 8.19
N ARG A 74 -34.81 -1.13 9.04
CA ARG A 74 -35.20 -1.81 10.29
C ARG A 74 -35.64 -3.26 10.10
N SER A 75 -36.31 -3.58 8.99
CA SER A 75 -36.74 -4.94 8.66
C SER A 75 -35.58 -5.92 8.43
N MET A 76 -34.40 -5.42 8.08
CA MET A 76 -33.19 -6.23 7.88
C MET A 76 -32.27 -6.24 9.11
N LEU A 77 -32.44 -5.26 10.00
CA LEU A 77 -31.66 -5.09 11.21
C LEU A 77 -32.36 -5.77 12.39
N VAL A 78 -32.52 -7.09 12.32
CA VAL A 78 -33.17 -7.90 13.36
C VAL A 78 -32.21 -8.90 14.01
N ASP A 79 -32.42 -9.20 15.29
CA ASP A 79 -31.68 -10.23 16.04
C ASP A 79 -32.19 -11.64 15.70
N ARG A 80 -31.64 -12.67 16.34
CA ARG A 80 -32.08 -14.07 16.14
C ARG A 80 -33.52 -14.35 16.61
N ARG A 81 -34.12 -13.44 17.39
CA ARG A 81 -35.49 -13.52 17.91
C ARG A 81 -36.43 -12.59 17.14
N ASP A 82 -36.03 -12.12 15.96
CA ASP A 82 -36.77 -11.19 15.11
C ASP A 82 -37.07 -9.83 15.75
N ARG A 83 -36.25 -9.42 16.73
CA ARG A 83 -36.38 -8.11 17.36
C ARG A 83 -35.49 -7.09 16.67
N PRO A 84 -35.97 -5.86 16.43
CA PRO A 84 -35.15 -4.80 15.85
C PRO A 84 -33.89 -4.52 16.67
N VAL A 85 -32.76 -4.36 15.98
CA VAL A 85 -31.45 -4.08 16.56
C VAL A 85 -31.07 -2.63 16.29
N GLU A 86 -30.99 -1.84 17.36
CA GLU A 86 -30.59 -0.44 17.27
C GLU A 86 -29.07 -0.25 17.36
N ASN A 87 -28.38 -1.06 18.19
CA ASN A 87 -26.94 -0.97 18.40
C ASN A 87 -26.15 -1.78 17.35
N ASP A 88 -25.19 -1.14 16.68
CA ASP A 88 -24.38 -1.76 15.61
C ASP A 88 -23.41 -2.85 16.06
N ASN A 89 -23.18 -2.98 17.36
CA ASN A 89 -22.37 -4.06 17.94
C ASN A 89 -23.19 -5.30 18.28
N THR A 90 -24.52 -5.20 18.32
CA THR A 90 -25.39 -6.33 18.61
C THR A 90 -25.44 -7.28 17.40
N PRO A 91 -25.29 -8.60 17.60
CA PRO A 91 -25.39 -9.57 16.51
C PRO A 91 -26.79 -9.60 15.89
N LEU A 92 -26.84 -9.56 14.55
CA LEU A 92 -28.05 -9.77 13.77
C LEU A 92 -28.42 -11.27 13.70
N ALA A 93 -29.56 -11.58 13.08
CA ALA A 93 -30.01 -12.95 12.82
C ALA A 93 -28.96 -13.82 12.11
N CYS A 94 -28.10 -13.22 11.27
CA CYS A 94 -26.99 -13.90 10.59
C CYS A 94 -25.78 -14.18 11.50
N GLY A 95 -25.79 -13.76 12.77
CA GLY A 95 -24.71 -13.95 13.73
C GLY A 95 -23.56 -12.93 13.61
N ARG A 96 -23.66 -11.96 12.70
CA ARG A 96 -22.72 -10.84 12.57
C ARG A 96 -23.38 -9.54 13.01
N SER A 97 -22.61 -8.63 13.60
CA SER A 97 -23.10 -7.28 13.91
C SER A 97 -23.00 -6.37 12.68
N VAL A 98 -23.70 -5.23 12.69
CA VAL A 98 -23.62 -4.24 11.60
C VAL A 98 -22.18 -3.76 11.41
N ASN A 99 -21.46 -3.46 12.49
CA ASN A 99 -20.05 -3.06 12.41
C ASN A 99 -19.15 -4.14 11.78
N GLN A 100 -19.43 -5.43 12.02
CA GLN A 100 -18.70 -6.51 11.37
C GLN A 100 -19.01 -6.60 9.87
N VAL A 101 -20.25 -6.36 9.47
CA VAL A 101 -20.66 -6.31 8.06
C VAL A 101 -20.01 -5.10 7.37
N ILE A 102 -20.00 -3.92 8.01
CA ILE A 102 -19.30 -2.73 7.50
C ILE A 102 -17.81 -3.04 7.29
N ALA A 103 -17.12 -3.58 8.29
CA ALA A 103 -15.71 -3.97 8.18
C ALA A 103 -15.49 -4.95 7.01
N MET A 104 -16.40 -5.90 6.79
CA MET A 104 -16.34 -6.85 5.67
C MET A 104 -16.44 -6.13 4.31
N ILE A 105 -17.37 -5.18 4.17
CA ILE A 105 -17.57 -4.37 2.96
C ILE A 105 -16.33 -3.51 2.69
N VAL A 106 -15.84 -2.77 3.70
CA VAL A 106 -14.66 -1.90 3.59
C VAL A 106 -13.43 -2.71 3.20
N ARG A 107 -13.20 -3.87 3.82
CA ARG A 107 -12.10 -4.78 3.44
C ARG A 107 -12.24 -5.28 2.00
N SER A 108 -13.45 -5.59 1.56
CA SER A 108 -13.71 -6.06 0.19
C SER A 108 -13.42 -4.97 -0.83
N ALA A 109 -13.89 -3.74 -0.57
CA ALA A 109 -13.63 -2.57 -1.40
C ALA A 109 -12.12 -2.25 -1.46
N ALA A 110 -11.43 -2.23 -0.32
CA ALA A 110 -9.99 -1.99 -0.27
C ALA A 110 -9.20 -3.06 -1.04
N LYS A 111 -9.52 -4.34 -0.83
CA LYS A 111 -8.87 -5.45 -1.55
C LYS A 111 -9.05 -5.33 -3.06
N ARG A 112 -10.27 -5.05 -3.53
CA ARG A 112 -10.56 -4.83 -4.97
C ARG A 112 -9.80 -3.62 -5.50
N HIS A 113 -9.76 -2.51 -4.76
CA HIS A 113 -9.03 -1.31 -5.15
C HIS A 113 -7.52 -1.55 -5.28
N PHE A 114 -6.89 -2.22 -4.30
CA PHE A 114 -5.46 -2.53 -4.33
C PHE A 114 -5.09 -3.41 -5.52
N ARG A 115 -5.89 -4.44 -5.79
CA ARG A 115 -5.70 -5.34 -6.95
C ARG A 115 -5.84 -4.59 -8.26
N ARG A 116 -6.91 -3.81 -8.45
CA ARG A 116 -7.09 -3.01 -9.67
C ARG A 116 -5.98 -2.00 -9.88
N ARG A 117 -5.52 -1.33 -8.82
CA ARG A 117 -4.38 -0.41 -8.91
C ARG A 117 -3.14 -1.14 -9.39
N GLN A 118 -2.87 -2.33 -8.85
CA GLN A 118 -1.75 -3.15 -9.29
C GLN A 118 -1.90 -3.66 -10.72
N GLU A 119 -3.10 -4.11 -11.12
CA GLU A 119 -3.39 -4.54 -12.50
C GLU A 119 -3.20 -3.39 -13.49
N ARG A 120 -3.64 -2.18 -13.15
CA ARG A 120 -3.33 -0.99 -13.94
C ARG A 120 -1.82 -0.79 -14.03
N LEU A 121 -1.09 -0.85 -12.92
CA LEU A 121 0.37 -0.73 -12.96
C LEU A 121 1.03 -1.85 -13.79
N ALA A 122 0.47 -3.06 -13.82
CA ALA A 122 0.97 -4.20 -14.60
C ALA A 122 0.65 -4.07 -16.11
N PHE A 123 -0.57 -3.65 -16.46
CA PHE A 123 -1.03 -3.44 -17.84
C PHE A 123 -0.20 -2.37 -18.56
N TRP A 124 0.15 -1.29 -17.86
CA TRP A 124 1.00 -0.23 -18.41
C TRP A 124 2.51 -0.54 -18.26
N GLY A 125 2.87 -1.52 -17.43
CA GLY A 125 4.26 -1.93 -17.14
C GLY A 125 4.86 -2.96 -18.10
N GLY A 126 4.17 -3.31 -19.20
CA GLY A 126 4.71 -4.17 -20.26
C GLY A 126 5.13 -5.57 -19.79
N THR A 127 4.62 -6.05 -18.66
CA THR A 127 4.86 -7.42 -18.26
C THR A 127 3.99 -8.29 -19.15
N THR A 128 4.61 -8.93 -20.14
CA THR A 128 4.14 -10.18 -20.75
C THR A 128 4.16 -11.28 -19.69
N ALA A 129 3.44 -11.08 -18.58
CA ALA A 129 2.98 -12.16 -17.75
C ALA A 129 1.94 -12.89 -18.60
N ARG A 130 2.46 -13.78 -19.46
CA ARG A 130 1.78 -14.79 -20.26
C ARG A 130 0.36 -14.38 -20.62
N LEU A 131 0.15 -14.12 -21.90
CA LEU A 131 -0.95 -14.78 -22.60
C LEU A 131 -0.86 -16.28 -22.25
N ALA A 132 -1.31 -16.68 -21.07
CA ALA A 132 -1.96 -17.93 -20.88
C ALA A 132 -3.10 -17.84 -21.86
N GLU A 133 -2.96 -18.60 -22.94
CA GLU A 133 -3.91 -18.74 -24.01
C GLU A 133 -5.31 -18.61 -23.43
N ARG A 134 -5.94 -17.48 -23.76
CA ARG A 134 -7.36 -17.35 -23.57
C ARG A 134 -7.93 -18.20 -24.70
N PRO A 135 -8.52 -19.38 -24.46
CA PRO A 135 -9.16 -20.10 -25.55
C PRO A 135 -10.22 -19.17 -26.14
N GLU A 136 -10.16 -19.04 -27.46
CA GLU A 136 -11.09 -18.30 -28.30
C GLU A 136 -12.54 -18.49 -27.80
N PRO A 137 -13.37 -17.43 -27.74
CA PRO A 137 -14.76 -17.55 -27.33
C PRO A 137 -15.57 -18.21 -28.44
N GLY A 138 -15.50 -19.54 -28.51
CA GLY A 138 -16.49 -20.35 -29.19
C GLY A 138 -17.84 -20.16 -28.51
N VAL A 139 -18.89 -20.01 -29.33
CA VAL A 139 -20.29 -19.69 -28.97
C VAL A 139 -20.95 -20.72 -28.01
N GLY A 140 -20.21 -21.73 -27.50
CA GLY A 140 -20.65 -22.71 -26.50
C GLY A 140 -20.32 -22.41 -25.02
N GLY A 141 -19.67 -21.28 -24.70
CA GLY A 141 -19.16 -20.99 -23.35
C GLY A 141 -20.19 -20.66 -22.26
N LEU A 142 -21.47 -20.49 -22.60
CA LEU A 142 -22.48 -20.05 -21.62
C LEU A 142 -23.06 -21.22 -20.78
N LEU A 143 -23.05 -22.46 -21.29
CA LEU A 143 -23.54 -23.63 -20.55
C LEU A 143 -22.47 -24.29 -19.67
N GLY A 144 -21.18 -24.17 -20.00
CA GLY A 144 -20.07 -24.71 -19.21
C GLY A 144 -19.82 -23.94 -17.91
N TRP A 145 -20.09 -22.63 -17.90
CA TRP A 145 -19.98 -21.80 -16.70
C TRP A 145 -21.06 -22.13 -15.65
N LEU A 146 -22.20 -22.71 -16.06
CA LEU A 146 -23.30 -23.05 -15.16
C LEU A 146 -23.22 -24.46 -14.54
N MET A 147 -22.35 -25.35 -15.02
CA MET A 147 -22.20 -26.71 -14.46
C MET A 147 -20.82 -27.05 -13.87
N GLY A 148 -19.84 -26.16 -13.96
CA GLY A 148 -18.45 -26.42 -13.54
C GLY A 148 -18.10 -26.14 -12.08
N ARG A 149 -18.89 -26.59 -11.09
CA ARG A 149 -18.56 -26.39 -9.65
C ARG A 149 -18.50 -27.67 -8.81
N SER A 150 -18.09 -28.79 -9.43
CA SER A 150 -18.01 -30.10 -8.75
C SER A 150 -16.72 -30.88 -8.98
N ASP A 151 -15.57 -30.23 -9.21
CA ASP A 151 -14.27 -30.91 -9.16
C ASP A 151 -13.15 -29.99 -8.64
N GLU A 152 -13.20 -29.70 -7.34
CA GLU A 152 -12.10 -29.04 -6.62
C GLU A 152 -11.71 -29.87 -5.38
N ILE A 153 -11.61 -31.19 -5.56
CA ILE A 153 -10.93 -32.08 -4.62
C ILE A 153 -9.90 -32.90 -5.42
N ARG A 154 -8.74 -32.27 -5.66
CA ARG A 154 -7.41 -32.86 -5.91
C ARG A 154 -6.65 -32.02 -6.94
N SER A 155 -5.98 -30.99 -6.44
CA SER A 155 -4.62 -30.59 -6.82
C SER A 155 -4.35 -29.27 -6.13
N ARG A 156 -3.52 -29.28 -5.08
CA ARG A 156 -3.03 -28.05 -4.45
C ARG A 156 -1.86 -27.56 -5.31
N PRO A 157 -2.01 -26.52 -6.16
CA PRO A 157 -0.86 -25.90 -6.79
C PRO A 157 0.07 -25.35 -5.70
N PRO A 158 1.40 -25.30 -5.93
CA PRO A 158 2.33 -24.69 -4.99
C PRO A 158 1.87 -23.26 -4.68
N ALA A 159 1.95 -22.88 -3.40
CA ALA A 159 1.46 -21.59 -2.90
C ALA A 159 1.98 -20.46 -3.80
N THR A 160 1.10 -19.92 -4.64
CA THR A 160 1.42 -18.81 -5.52
C THR A 160 1.89 -17.65 -4.66
N ALA A 161 3.04 -17.07 -5.01
CA ALA A 161 3.57 -15.91 -4.29
C ALA A 161 2.47 -14.85 -4.23
N LYS A 162 2.11 -14.43 -3.01
CA LYS A 162 1.04 -13.46 -2.79
C LYS A 162 1.35 -12.19 -3.59
N SER A 163 0.39 -11.70 -4.35
CA SER A 163 0.56 -10.44 -5.09
C SER A 163 0.91 -9.30 -4.13
N PRO A 164 1.72 -8.31 -4.53
CA PRO A 164 1.95 -7.09 -3.76
C PRO A 164 0.69 -6.46 -3.17
N ALA A 165 -0.43 -6.44 -3.91
CA ALA A 165 -1.72 -5.98 -3.41
C ALA A 165 -2.27 -6.86 -2.28
N ASP A 166 -2.13 -8.19 -2.37
CA ASP A 166 -2.54 -9.10 -1.29
C ASP A 166 -1.64 -8.95 -0.05
N GLN A 167 -0.35 -8.66 -0.22
CA GLN A 167 0.57 -8.39 0.89
C GLN A 167 0.20 -7.09 1.63
N LEU A 168 -0.09 -6.02 0.89
CA LEU A 168 -0.58 -4.76 1.46
C LEU A 168 -1.92 -4.97 2.19
N TYR A 169 -2.84 -5.69 1.54
CA TYR A 169 -4.12 -6.04 2.15
C TYR A 169 -3.93 -6.81 3.46
N ASP A 170 -3.08 -7.83 3.48
CA ASP A 170 -2.82 -8.62 4.69
C ASP A 170 -2.22 -7.78 5.83
N ALA A 171 -1.39 -6.79 5.50
CA ALA A 171 -0.84 -5.86 6.50
C ALA A 171 -1.91 -4.92 7.09
N ILE A 172 -2.83 -4.41 6.26
CA ILE A 172 -3.79 -3.37 6.68
C ILE A 172 -5.16 -3.89 7.11
N ARG A 173 -5.58 -5.10 6.70
CA ARG A 173 -6.96 -5.61 6.89
C ARG A 173 -7.45 -5.59 8.34
N ARG A 174 -6.54 -5.70 9.32
CA ARG A 174 -6.89 -5.64 10.75
C ARG A 174 -7.36 -4.26 11.20
N TYR A 175 -7.01 -3.23 10.45
CA TYR A 175 -7.36 -1.83 10.71
C TYR A 175 -8.52 -1.33 9.87
N LEU A 176 -8.95 -2.06 8.85
CA LEU A 176 -10.13 -1.72 8.03
C LEU A 176 -11.40 -2.18 8.75
N LEU A 177 -11.97 -1.30 9.56
CA LEU A 177 -13.04 -1.58 10.51
C LEU A 177 -14.28 -0.68 10.32
N HIS A 178 -14.10 0.52 9.75
CA HIS A 178 -15.12 1.56 9.81
C HIS A 178 -15.44 2.16 8.43
N ASP A 179 -16.67 2.63 8.26
CA ASP A 179 -17.15 3.21 7.01
C ASP A 179 -16.47 4.53 6.62
N TRP A 180 -16.02 5.34 7.59
CA TRP A 180 -15.25 6.57 7.33
C TRP A 180 -13.91 6.30 6.64
N GLN A 181 -13.41 5.07 6.65
CA GLN A 181 -12.15 4.70 5.99
C GLN A 181 -12.28 4.57 4.47
N VAL A 182 -13.50 4.42 3.95
CA VAL A 182 -13.75 4.24 2.51
C VAL A 182 -13.11 5.34 1.65
N PRO A 183 -13.31 6.66 1.92
CA PRO A 183 -12.67 7.72 1.14
C PRO A 183 -11.13 7.73 1.26
N ILE A 184 -10.55 7.07 2.28
CA ILE A 184 -9.10 7.04 2.54
C ILE A 184 -8.44 5.86 1.81
N ILE A 185 -9.20 4.87 1.33
CA ILE A 185 -8.70 3.70 0.59
C ILE A 185 -7.67 4.05 -0.51
N PRO A 186 -7.87 5.09 -1.34
CA PRO A 186 -6.86 5.46 -2.34
C PRO A 186 -5.50 5.84 -1.75
N GLN A 187 -5.48 6.44 -0.55
CA GLN A 187 -4.24 6.80 0.15
C GLN A 187 -3.59 5.58 0.79
N TYR A 188 -4.38 4.67 1.39
CA TYR A 188 -3.86 3.38 1.85
C TYR A 188 -3.19 2.59 0.71
N ALA A 189 -3.71 2.71 -0.52
CA ALA A 189 -3.15 2.06 -1.70
C ALA A 189 -1.80 2.64 -2.15
N ARG A 190 -1.37 3.78 -1.60
CA ARG A 190 -0.03 4.36 -1.81
C ARG A 190 1.00 3.82 -0.83
N MET A 191 0.55 3.23 0.28
CA MET A 191 1.42 2.76 1.34
C MET A 191 2.12 1.45 0.99
N THR A 192 3.24 1.19 1.66
CA THR A 192 3.93 -0.09 1.63
C THR A 192 3.57 -0.95 2.86
N PRO A 193 3.65 -2.31 2.77
CA PRO A 193 3.40 -3.17 3.92
C PRO A 193 4.28 -2.88 5.17
N PRO A 194 5.55 -2.44 5.04
CA PRO A 194 6.35 -1.95 6.17
C PRO A 194 5.76 -0.70 6.83
N GLU A 195 5.35 0.32 6.07
CA GLU A 195 4.75 1.55 6.61
C GLU A 195 3.47 1.28 7.41
N VAL A 196 2.61 0.40 6.90
CA VAL A 196 1.38 -0.02 7.63
C VAL A 196 1.73 -0.71 8.94
N ARG A 197 2.78 -1.54 8.95
CA ARG A 197 3.24 -2.23 10.17
C ARG A 197 3.87 -1.26 11.16
N GLU A 198 4.59 -0.25 10.68
CA GLU A 198 5.19 0.80 11.51
C GLU A 198 4.12 1.69 12.16
N LEU A 199 3.10 2.12 11.40
CA LEU A 199 1.98 2.89 11.96
C LEU A 199 1.17 2.06 12.96
N GLY A 200 0.96 0.78 12.67
CA GLY A 200 0.19 -0.08 13.53
C GLY A 200 -1.23 0.44 13.72
N SER A 201 -1.69 0.53 14.98
CA SER A 201 -3.03 1.06 15.31
C SER A 201 -3.19 2.55 15.04
N ARG A 202 -2.10 3.32 14.95
CA ARG A 202 -2.13 4.77 14.69
C ARG A 202 -2.67 5.11 13.31
N ILE A 203 -2.76 4.12 12.41
CA ILE A 203 -3.44 4.30 11.13
C ILE A 203 -4.92 4.71 11.31
N LEU A 204 -5.53 4.40 12.46
CA LEU A 204 -6.91 4.77 12.80
C LEU A 204 -7.05 6.24 13.24
N ASP A 205 -5.94 6.93 13.50
CA ASP A 205 -5.92 8.34 13.90
C ASP A 205 -6.17 9.26 12.69
N PHE A 206 -5.81 8.80 11.49
CA PHE A 206 -6.04 9.53 10.24
C PHE A 206 -7.50 9.40 9.79
N ARG A 207 -8.34 10.36 10.19
CA ARG A 207 -9.78 10.38 9.82
C ARG A 207 -10.05 11.02 8.47
N ASP A 208 -9.02 11.56 7.85
CA ASP A 208 -9.11 12.31 6.62
C ASP A 208 -8.02 11.88 5.62
N ALA A 209 -8.36 11.91 4.33
CA ALA A 209 -7.46 11.46 3.28
C ALA A 209 -6.27 12.42 3.09
N ASP A 210 -6.47 13.72 3.27
CA ASP A 210 -5.43 14.73 3.12
C ASP A 210 -4.44 14.67 4.29
N GLN A 211 -4.90 14.36 5.50
CA GLN A 211 -4.02 14.12 6.66
C GLN A 211 -3.06 12.95 6.41
N LEU A 212 -3.58 11.82 5.92
CA LEU A 212 -2.72 10.67 5.59
C LEU A 212 -1.82 10.98 4.39
N ALA A 213 -2.32 11.69 3.38
CA ALA A 213 -1.51 12.10 2.24
C ALA A 213 -0.36 13.02 2.68
N ALA A 214 -0.63 14.01 3.52
CA ALA A 214 0.38 14.91 4.07
C ALA A 214 1.43 14.15 4.90
N TRP A 215 1.01 13.14 5.68
CA TRP A 215 1.95 12.27 6.40
C TRP A 215 2.84 11.45 5.45
N LEU A 216 2.26 10.89 4.38
CA LEU A 216 3.00 10.14 3.36
C LEU A 216 3.96 11.03 2.57
N ASP A 217 3.57 12.27 2.28
CA ASP A 217 4.35 13.22 1.48
C ASP A 217 5.43 13.93 2.32
N GLY A 218 5.18 14.12 3.62
CA GLY A 218 6.06 14.81 4.57
C GLY A 218 7.27 13.97 5.03
N GLY A 219 7.22 12.64 4.93
CA GLY A 219 8.27 11.79 5.47
C GLY A 219 8.47 11.98 6.99
N THR A 220 9.51 11.36 7.56
CA THR A 220 9.75 11.29 9.01
C THR A 220 9.95 12.62 9.75
N GLU A 221 9.95 13.77 9.08
CA GLU A 221 10.19 15.08 9.74
C GLU A 221 8.96 15.67 10.45
N GLY A 222 7.78 15.08 10.26
CA GLY A 222 6.57 15.37 11.06
C GLY A 222 6.34 14.42 12.24
N ARG A 223 7.36 13.65 12.66
CA ARG A 223 7.21 12.56 13.65
C ARG A 223 7.21 13.06 15.11
N VAL A 224 6.31 13.96 15.50
CA VAL A 224 5.64 13.97 16.83
C VAL A 224 4.46 14.96 16.77
N PRO A 225 3.24 14.57 17.17
CA PRO A 225 2.44 15.46 18.00
C PRO A 225 2.72 15.11 19.46
N ALA A 226 3.30 16.06 20.17
CA ALA A 226 3.64 15.98 21.58
C ALA A 226 2.55 15.28 22.39
N LEU A 227 2.87 14.10 22.94
CA LEU A 227 2.23 13.66 24.16
C LEU A 227 2.75 14.58 25.27
N LEU A 228 1.83 15.37 25.82
CA LEU A 228 2.06 16.21 26.99
C LEU A 228 2.71 15.38 28.12
N PRO A 229 3.64 15.94 28.91
CA PRO A 229 4.20 15.22 30.04
C PRO A 229 3.10 14.98 31.07
N GLU A 230 2.82 13.71 31.37
CA GLU A 230 2.11 13.33 32.59
C GLU A 230 3.01 13.69 33.78
N THR A 231 2.62 14.75 34.50
CA THR A 231 3.20 15.11 35.79
C THR A 231 2.91 13.99 36.80
N GLN A 232 3.91 13.15 37.09
CA GLN A 232 3.84 12.23 38.22
C GLN A 232 4.05 13.02 39.52
N PRO A 233 3.16 12.91 40.53
CA PRO A 233 3.43 13.46 41.86
C PRO A 233 4.37 12.51 42.63
N GLU A 234 5.46 13.05 43.18
CA GLU A 234 6.32 12.35 44.14
C GLU A 234 5.54 12.03 45.43
N PRO A 235 5.70 10.83 46.03
CA PRO A 235 5.30 10.59 47.40
C PRO A 235 6.42 10.97 48.38
N PRO A 236 6.09 11.49 49.59
CA PRO A 236 7.10 11.87 50.56
C PRO A 236 7.74 10.67 51.25
N ALA A 237 9.02 10.83 51.58
CA ALA A 237 9.83 9.93 52.38
C ALA A 237 9.17 9.61 53.74
N SER A 238 9.15 8.33 54.10
CA SER A 238 8.93 7.91 55.49
C SER A 238 9.95 6.85 55.89
N LEU A 239 10.47 7.07 57.10
CA LEU A 239 11.61 6.41 57.73
C LEU A 239 11.31 4.95 58.10
N ALA A 240 12.33 4.13 57.98
CA ALA A 240 12.35 2.73 58.38
C ALA A 240 12.27 2.55 59.90
N THR A 241 11.60 1.50 60.35
CA THR A 241 12.17 0.53 61.31
C THR A 241 11.46 -0.84 61.19
N PRO A 242 12.15 -1.97 61.42
CA PRO A 242 11.74 -3.32 61.00
C PRO A 242 11.26 -4.21 62.18
N VAL A 243 10.76 -5.42 61.88
CA VAL A 243 11.19 -6.73 62.47
C VAL A 243 10.08 -7.81 62.36
N ALA A 244 10.53 -9.01 61.97
CA ALA A 244 9.97 -10.38 62.12
C ALA A 244 8.78 -10.79 61.22
N GLU A 245 9.00 -11.61 60.16
CA GLU A 245 9.13 -13.10 60.14
C GLU A 245 7.74 -13.78 60.22
N GLU A 246 7.28 -14.72 59.36
CA GLU A 246 7.82 -15.69 58.39
C GLU A 246 6.56 -16.38 57.73
N PRO A 247 6.61 -17.46 56.92
CA PRO A 247 7.39 -17.82 55.73
C PRO A 247 6.47 -18.34 54.58
N VAL A 248 7.06 -19.03 53.58
CA VAL A 248 6.49 -20.07 52.68
C VAL A 248 6.51 -19.75 51.16
N THR A 249 7.66 -20.16 50.58
CA THR A 249 7.91 -20.78 49.26
C THR A 249 7.35 -20.17 47.97
N MET A 250 8.29 -19.59 47.21
CA MET A 250 8.25 -19.41 45.76
C MET A 250 8.44 -20.73 44.98
N PRO A 251 7.85 -20.86 43.79
CA PRO A 251 8.40 -21.67 42.72
C PRO A 251 9.18 -20.83 41.68
N LEU A 252 10.25 -21.47 41.22
CA LEU A 252 11.31 -21.13 40.25
C LEU A 252 11.00 -20.15 39.10
N PRO A 253 12.02 -19.39 38.63
CA PRO A 253 11.94 -18.53 37.45
C PRO A 253 12.01 -19.33 36.14
N PRO A 254 11.26 -18.93 35.08
CA PRO A 254 11.45 -19.48 33.76
C PRO A 254 12.60 -18.78 33.01
N VAL A 255 13.56 -19.61 32.60
CA VAL A 255 14.16 -19.67 31.26
C VAL A 255 14.76 -18.36 30.71
N ILE A 256 16.07 -18.28 30.89
CA ILE A 256 17.03 -17.59 30.04
C ILE A 256 16.83 -18.03 28.58
N GLY A 257 16.54 -17.10 27.69
CA GLY A 257 16.39 -17.41 26.27
C GLY A 257 15.97 -16.24 25.37
N ALA A 258 16.29 -15.00 25.73
CA ALA A 258 16.24 -13.90 24.78
C ALA A 258 17.58 -13.87 24.04
N ALA A 259 17.67 -14.62 22.93
CA ALA A 259 18.70 -14.40 21.95
C ALA A 259 18.57 -12.95 21.44
N ALA A 260 19.44 -12.08 21.94
CA ALA A 260 19.72 -10.80 21.33
C ALA A 260 20.25 -11.08 19.92
N LEU A 261 19.37 -10.95 18.92
CA LEU A 261 19.82 -10.81 17.55
C LEU A 261 20.57 -9.47 17.45
N PRO A 262 21.77 -9.44 16.87
CA PRO A 262 22.44 -8.19 16.60
C PRO A 262 21.55 -7.37 15.67
N SER A 263 21.11 -6.20 16.14
CA SER A 263 20.56 -5.19 15.23
C SER A 263 21.70 -4.80 14.30
N ALA A 264 21.68 -5.35 13.09
CA ALA A 264 22.54 -4.89 12.02
C ALA A 264 22.29 -3.38 11.84
N PRO A 265 23.33 -2.56 11.69
CA PRO A 265 23.16 -1.12 11.49
C PRO A 265 22.40 -0.89 10.18
N LEU A 266 21.15 -0.43 10.27
CA LEU A 266 20.28 -0.10 9.13
C LEU A 266 20.69 1.20 8.41
N PHE A 267 21.85 1.75 8.72
CA PHE A 267 22.38 2.97 8.12
C PHE A 267 23.78 2.69 7.57
N GLY A 268 23.83 2.07 6.39
CA GLY A 268 25.05 2.10 5.59
C GLY A 268 25.37 3.56 5.25
N PRO A 269 26.64 4.02 5.38
CA PRO A 269 27.04 5.41 5.18
C PRO A 269 26.84 5.94 3.75
N SER A 270 26.42 5.10 2.80
CA SER A 270 26.35 5.45 1.38
C SER A 270 24.99 5.99 0.90
N ARG A 271 23.95 6.02 1.73
CA ARG A 271 22.64 6.49 1.26
C ARG A 271 22.53 8.00 1.31
N ALA A 272 22.14 8.63 0.20
CA ALA A 272 21.92 10.07 0.18
C ALA A 272 20.77 10.47 1.09
N ARG A 273 20.92 11.59 1.80
CA ARG A 273 19.79 12.22 2.50
C ARG A 273 19.04 13.10 1.51
N LEU A 274 17.70 13.15 1.62
CA LEU A 274 16.90 14.01 0.74
C LEU A 274 17.30 15.48 0.83
N SER A 275 17.73 15.95 2.01
CA SER A 275 18.19 17.32 2.25
C SER A 275 19.53 17.66 1.58
N GLU A 276 20.33 16.65 1.20
CA GLU A 276 21.58 16.86 0.46
C GLU A 276 21.32 17.05 -1.04
N VAL A 277 20.25 16.42 -1.54
CA VAL A 277 19.96 16.29 -2.97
C VAL A 277 18.85 17.22 -3.43
N LEU A 278 17.85 17.49 -2.60
CA LEU A 278 16.77 18.42 -2.91
C LEU A 278 17.14 19.84 -2.46
N GLY A 279 16.64 20.82 -3.22
CA GLY A 279 16.74 22.23 -2.88
C GLY A 279 15.98 22.55 -1.58
N PRO A 280 16.17 23.74 -1.01
CA PRO A 280 15.48 24.18 0.20
C PRO A 280 13.94 24.23 0.03
N ASP A 281 13.47 24.35 -1.21
CA ASP A 281 12.05 24.30 -1.56
C ASP A 281 11.45 22.88 -1.52
N GLY A 282 12.29 21.84 -1.44
CA GLY A 282 11.91 20.42 -1.50
C GLY A 282 11.24 20.00 -2.82
N ARG A 283 11.21 20.89 -3.83
CA ARG A 283 10.48 20.71 -5.10
C ARG A 283 11.43 20.46 -6.28
N SER A 284 12.66 20.95 -6.16
CA SER A 284 13.68 20.84 -7.20
C SER A 284 14.96 20.20 -6.67
N LEU A 285 15.82 19.81 -7.60
CA LEU A 285 17.10 19.19 -7.30
C LEU A 285 18.12 20.30 -6.99
N ARG A 286 18.91 20.15 -5.91
CA ARG A 286 19.95 21.10 -5.50
C ARG A 286 21.10 21.06 -6.49
N MET A 287 21.17 22.06 -7.36
CA MET A 287 22.13 22.09 -8.46
C MET A 287 23.56 22.32 -8.01
N GLU A 288 23.78 22.96 -6.85
CA GLU A 288 25.10 23.13 -6.26
C GLU A 288 25.73 21.77 -5.91
N THR A 289 24.94 20.87 -5.32
CA THR A 289 25.37 19.49 -5.03
C THR A 289 25.65 18.74 -6.31
N MET A 290 24.73 18.78 -7.29
CA MET A 290 24.90 18.02 -8.53
C MET A 290 26.05 18.52 -9.38
N ALA A 291 26.22 19.82 -9.54
CA ALA A 291 27.34 20.37 -10.30
C ALA A 291 28.67 19.92 -9.70
N THR A 292 28.78 19.91 -8.37
CA THR A 292 29.97 19.44 -7.66
C THR A 292 30.22 17.94 -7.88
N ILE A 293 29.17 17.12 -7.94
CA ILE A 293 29.29 15.68 -8.21
C ILE A 293 29.65 15.41 -9.67
N LEU A 294 29.03 16.10 -10.62
CA LEU A 294 29.22 15.87 -12.06
C LEU A 294 30.62 16.25 -12.57
N VAL A 295 31.35 17.11 -11.85
CA VAL A 295 32.74 17.44 -12.20
C VAL A 295 33.76 16.46 -11.62
N ARG A 296 33.35 15.55 -10.72
CA ARG A 296 34.27 14.54 -10.14
C ARG A 296 34.80 13.61 -11.24
N PRO A 297 36.10 13.30 -11.24
CA PRO A 297 36.71 12.52 -12.31
C PRO A 297 36.09 11.11 -12.43
N GLU A 298 35.70 10.50 -11.31
CA GLU A 298 35.06 9.18 -11.27
C GLU A 298 33.69 9.20 -11.96
N ILE A 299 32.89 10.25 -11.72
CA ILE A 299 31.58 10.42 -12.36
C ILE A 299 31.74 10.76 -13.83
N LYS A 300 32.70 11.62 -14.19
CA LYS A 300 32.99 11.91 -15.61
C LYS A 300 33.43 10.66 -16.36
N ALA A 301 34.27 9.83 -15.76
CA ALA A 301 34.68 8.55 -16.34
C ALA A 301 33.47 7.61 -16.50
N ALA A 302 32.64 7.48 -15.46
CA ALA A 302 31.39 6.72 -15.50
C ALA A 302 30.44 7.20 -16.62
N LEU A 303 30.42 8.49 -16.94
CA LEU A 303 29.61 9.07 -18.01
C LEU A 303 30.20 8.92 -19.43
N GLY A 304 31.40 8.35 -19.57
CA GLY A 304 32.07 8.20 -20.86
C GLY A 304 32.86 9.43 -21.31
N LEU A 305 33.35 10.24 -20.36
CA LEU A 305 34.15 11.44 -20.58
C LEU A 305 33.47 12.48 -21.52
N PRO A 306 32.23 12.91 -21.20
CA PRO A 306 31.54 13.93 -22.00
C PRO A 306 32.34 15.23 -22.07
N SER A 307 32.20 15.93 -23.21
CA SER A 307 32.71 17.28 -23.39
C SER A 307 32.08 18.27 -22.41
N ARG A 308 32.71 19.43 -22.24
CA ARG A 308 32.19 20.49 -21.36
C ARG A 308 30.78 20.93 -21.78
N GLU A 309 30.51 21.01 -23.08
CA GLU A 309 29.22 21.42 -23.63
C GLU A 309 28.13 20.39 -23.33
N GLU A 310 28.43 19.10 -23.54
CA GLU A 310 27.52 18.00 -23.20
C GLU A 310 27.19 17.97 -21.70
N LEU A 311 28.17 18.20 -20.83
CA LEU A 311 27.94 18.28 -19.38
C LEU A 311 27.05 19.47 -18.99
N VAL A 312 27.18 20.60 -19.67
CA VAL A 312 26.30 21.77 -19.43
C VAL A 312 24.87 21.45 -19.86
N LEU A 313 24.68 20.81 -21.01
CA LEU A 313 23.36 20.37 -21.49
C LEU A 313 22.73 19.33 -20.54
N ALA A 314 23.50 18.33 -20.12
CA ALA A 314 23.05 17.33 -19.17
C ALA A 314 22.67 17.97 -17.84
N SER A 315 23.49 18.89 -17.31
CA SER A 315 23.20 19.61 -16.07
C SER A 315 21.89 20.41 -16.17
N ARG A 316 21.62 21.05 -17.32
CA ARG A 316 20.38 21.77 -17.57
C ARG A 316 19.15 20.86 -17.62
N ALA A 317 19.28 19.65 -18.15
CA ALA A 317 18.19 18.67 -18.12
C ALA A 317 17.98 18.15 -16.69
N VAL A 318 19.06 17.79 -15.99
CA VAL A 318 19.04 17.29 -14.60
C VAL A 318 18.39 18.30 -13.66
N SER A 319 18.59 19.60 -13.85
CA SER A 319 17.95 20.64 -13.04
C SER A 319 16.42 20.69 -13.15
N ARG A 320 15.85 20.06 -14.20
CA ARG A 320 14.40 19.98 -14.41
C ARG A 320 13.77 18.75 -13.78
N THR A 321 14.59 17.85 -13.20
CA THR A 321 14.14 16.64 -12.51
C THR A 321 13.20 17.00 -11.36
N GLY A 322 12.04 16.33 -11.30
CA GLY A 322 11.04 16.56 -10.26
C GLY A 322 11.42 15.92 -8.92
N ALA A 323 11.00 16.54 -7.82
CA ALA A 323 11.25 15.99 -6.48
C ALA A 323 10.69 14.58 -6.29
N ALA A 324 9.56 14.24 -6.92
CA ALA A 324 8.99 12.89 -6.87
C ALA A 324 9.94 11.83 -7.46
N THR A 325 10.61 12.15 -8.56
CA THR A 325 11.63 11.29 -9.17
C THR A 325 12.82 11.11 -8.24
N VAL A 326 13.36 12.21 -7.70
CA VAL A 326 14.48 12.19 -6.76
C VAL A 326 14.17 11.35 -5.53
N ARG A 327 12.99 11.55 -4.93
CA ARG A 327 12.55 10.78 -3.75
C ARG A 327 12.49 9.29 -4.04
N ARG A 328 11.99 8.89 -5.22
CA ARG A 328 11.96 7.47 -5.59
C ARG A 328 13.36 6.88 -5.75
N LEU A 329 14.27 7.60 -6.40
CA LEU A 329 15.65 7.12 -6.59
C LEU A 329 16.40 7.02 -5.26
N VAL A 330 16.24 7.99 -4.36
CA VAL A 330 16.95 8.04 -3.08
C VAL A 330 16.27 7.18 -1.99
N VAL A 331 14.95 7.28 -1.82
CA VAL A 331 14.17 6.66 -0.74
C VAL A 331 13.59 5.29 -1.12
N ASP A 332 13.14 5.10 -2.35
CA ASP A 332 12.56 3.79 -2.72
C ASP A 332 13.63 2.85 -3.26
N PHE A 333 14.57 3.39 -4.04
CA PHE A 333 15.63 2.61 -4.65
C PHE A 333 16.89 2.53 -3.79
N GLY A 334 17.19 3.59 -3.01
CA GLY A 334 18.31 3.59 -2.07
C GLY A 334 19.61 4.15 -2.62
N LEU A 335 19.56 4.91 -3.71
CA LEU A 335 20.78 5.43 -4.34
C LEU A 335 21.47 6.51 -3.51
N SER A 336 22.80 6.51 -3.58
CA SER A 336 23.65 7.63 -3.18
C SER A 336 23.48 8.81 -4.15
N ALA A 337 23.98 9.99 -3.76
CA ALA A 337 23.88 11.19 -4.57
C ALA A 337 24.69 11.04 -5.87
N GLU A 338 25.82 10.36 -5.78
CA GLU A 338 26.70 10.03 -6.92
C GLU A 338 26.04 9.06 -7.89
N GLN A 339 25.46 7.96 -7.38
CA GLN A 339 24.74 6.98 -8.19
C GLN A 339 23.54 7.62 -8.89
N MET A 340 22.77 8.43 -8.16
CA MET A 340 21.63 9.16 -8.72
C MET A 340 22.10 10.16 -9.80
N ALA A 341 23.17 10.91 -9.55
CA ALA A 341 23.75 11.83 -10.54
C ALA A 341 24.21 11.08 -11.80
N ALA A 342 24.86 9.93 -11.65
CA ALA A 342 25.31 9.10 -12.77
C ALA A 342 24.12 8.61 -13.62
N VAL A 343 23.03 8.12 -12.98
CA VAL A 343 21.81 7.70 -13.68
C VAL A 343 21.15 8.87 -14.41
N LEU A 344 20.91 9.99 -13.72
CA LEU A 344 20.20 11.13 -14.30
C LEU A 344 21.00 11.81 -15.42
N ALA A 345 22.31 12.02 -15.22
CA ALA A 345 23.16 12.61 -16.25
C ALA A 345 23.36 11.66 -17.44
N SER A 346 23.54 10.36 -17.20
CA SER A 346 23.60 9.39 -18.29
C SER A 346 22.31 9.35 -19.09
N ALA A 347 21.14 9.47 -18.44
CA ALA A 347 19.87 9.55 -19.15
C ALA A 347 19.76 10.87 -19.94
N ALA A 348 20.18 12.00 -19.36
CA ALA A 348 20.16 13.31 -20.00
C ALA A 348 21.05 13.40 -21.23
N LEU A 349 22.19 12.69 -21.25
CA LEU A 349 23.09 12.61 -22.41
C LEU A 349 22.53 11.76 -23.56
N MET A 350 21.59 10.86 -23.27
CA MET A 350 21.07 9.88 -24.23
C MET A 350 19.68 10.22 -24.77
N LEU A 351 18.96 11.12 -24.11
CA LEU A 351 17.56 11.43 -24.40
C LEU A 351 17.41 12.88 -24.88
N PRO A 352 16.53 13.15 -25.86
CA PRO A 352 16.05 14.50 -26.13
C PRO A 352 15.43 15.12 -24.86
N LEU A 353 15.56 16.43 -24.70
CA LEU A 353 15.15 17.15 -23.49
C LEU A 353 13.67 16.92 -23.15
N GLU A 354 12.80 16.89 -24.16
CA GLU A 354 11.36 16.71 -24.01
C GLU A 354 11.04 15.31 -23.46
N VAL A 355 11.77 14.30 -23.92
CA VAL A 355 11.63 12.91 -23.46
C VAL A 355 12.16 12.76 -22.05
N TYR A 356 13.29 13.41 -21.75
CA TYR A 356 13.85 13.46 -20.40
C TYR A 356 12.85 14.09 -19.42
N GLU A 357 12.25 15.23 -19.77
CA GLU A 357 11.28 15.90 -18.89
C GLU A 357 10.02 15.08 -18.65
N ARG A 358 9.53 14.35 -19.66
CA ARG A 358 8.38 13.45 -19.48
C ARG A 358 8.71 12.29 -18.53
N LEU A 359 9.93 11.78 -18.56
CA LEU A 359 10.36 10.67 -17.71
C LEU A 359 10.71 11.14 -16.28
N PHE A 360 11.62 12.11 -16.18
CA PHE A 360 12.28 12.49 -14.93
C PHE A 360 11.85 13.85 -14.41
N GLY A 361 11.19 14.67 -15.22
CA GLY A 361 10.88 16.07 -14.91
C GLY A 361 9.88 16.30 -13.77
N ARG A 362 9.45 17.54 -13.58
CA ARG A 362 8.49 17.92 -12.51
C ARG A 362 7.15 17.18 -12.57
N LYS A 363 6.69 16.90 -13.78
CA LYS A 363 5.50 16.07 -14.06
C LYS A 363 5.90 14.66 -14.52
N GLY A 364 7.10 14.22 -14.16
CA GLY A 364 7.67 12.96 -14.56
C GLY A 364 6.71 11.81 -14.27
N GLU A 365 6.55 10.91 -15.22
CA GLU A 365 5.65 9.79 -15.08
C GLU A 365 6.21 8.79 -14.05
N ALA A 366 5.64 8.86 -12.85
CA ALA A 366 5.89 7.97 -11.72
C ALA A 366 6.06 6.49 -12.12
N ALA A 367 5.20 5.99 -13.02
CA ALA A 367 5.24 4.62 -13.48
C ALA A 367 6.56 4.27 -14.21
N LEU A 368 7.09 5.19 -15.01
CA LEU A 368 8.31 4.97 -15.79
C LEU A 368 9.56 4.95 -14.90
N ILE A 369 9.60 5.77 -13.85
CA ILE A 369 10.67 5.71 -12.84
C ILE A 369 10.64 4.38 -12.07
N LEU A 370 9.46 3.88 -11.71
CA LEU A 370 9.35 2.57 -11.05
C LEU A 370 9.76 1.43 -11.99
N ALA A 371 9.41 1.52 -13.26
CA ALA A 371 9.83 0.54 -14.27
C ALA A 371 11.36 0.55 -14.46
N LEU A 372 11.98 1.74 -14.48
CA LEU A 372 13.43 1.89 -14.47
C LEU A 372 14.04 1.18 -13.27
N VAL A 373 13.60 1.51 -12.05
CA VAL A 373 14.09 0.90 -10.79
C VAL A 373 13.92 -0.62 -10.80
N ALA A 374 12.77 -1.12 -11.24
CA ALA A 374 12.51 -2.56 -11.33
C ALA A 374 13.47 -3.26 -12.31
N ARG A 375 13.74 -2.65 -13.48
CA ARG A 375 14.69 -3.18 -14.45
C ARG A 375 16.13 -3.14 -13.95
N THR A 376 16.53 -2.07 -13.26
CA THR A 376 17.86 -1.95 -12.65
C THR A 376 18.07 -3.07 -11.62
N ARG A 377 17.07 -3.32 -10.75
CA ARG A 377 17.12 -4.44 -9.80
C ARG A 377 17.17 -5.80 -10.48
N ALA A 378 16.41 -5.99 -11.56
CA ALA A 378 16.43 -7.24 -12.32
C ALA A 378 17.80 -7.51 -12.98
N ALA A 379 18.58 -6.45 -13.25
CA ALA A 379 19.96 -6.55 -13.72
C ALA A 379 20.98 -6.79 -12.58
N GLY A 380 20.52 -6.98 -11.33
CA GLY A 380 21.39 -7.16 -10.17
C GLY A 380 22.02 -5.87 -9.65
N LEU A 381 21.54 -4.70 -10.11
CA LEU A 381 22.07 -3.40 -9.71
C LEU A 381 21.21 -2.78 -8.59
N GLY A 382 21.87 -2.17 -7.61
CA GLY A 382 21.25 -1.63 -6.40
C GLY A 382 22.10 -0.59 -5.68
N PRO A 383 21.81 -0.32 -4.39
CA PRO A 383 22.53 0.68 -3.57
C PRO A 383 24.03 0.42 -3.41
N ASP A 384 24.46 -0.84 -3.52
CA ASP A 384 25.87 -1.23 -3.38
C ASP A 384 26.60 -1.24 -4.74
N SER A 385 25.90 -0.95 -5.83
CA SER A 385 26.49 -0.93 -7.17
C SER A 385 27.27 0.35 -7.43
N PRO A 386 28.44 0.28 -8.08
CA PRO A 386 29.21 1.48 -8.38
C PRO A 386 28.50 2.37 -9.42
N PRO A 387 28.76 3.70 -9.44
CA PRO A 387 28.07 4.64 -10.34
C PRO A 387 28.26 4.36 -11.84
N ASP A 388 29.41 3.79 -12.23
CA ASP A 388 29.73 3.38 -13.59
C ASP A 388 28.81 2.26 -14.10
N ALA A 389 28.56 1.23 -13.30
CA ALA A 389 27.65 0.14 -13.64
C ALA A 389 26.21 0.64 -13.87
N LEU A 390 25.77 1.60 -13.05
CA LEU A 390 24.46 2.23 -13.20
C LEU A 390 24.39 3.14 -14.44
N ALA A 391 25.47 3.86 -14.76
CA ALA A 391 25.57 4.67 -15.96
C ALA A 391 25.58 3.81 -17.24
N ASP A 392 26.35 2.71 -17.27
CA ASP A 392 26.38 1.76 -18.38
C ASP A 392 25.02 1.10 -18.63
N PHE A 393 24.35 0.69 -17.56
CA PHE A 393 22.99 0.18 -17.65
C PHE A 393 22.04 1.22 -18.25
N THR A 394 22.15 2.48 -17.81
CA THR A 394 21.33 3.58 -18.28
C THR A 394 21.58 3.88 -19.77
N ARG A 395 22.85 3.91 -20.20
CA ARG A 395 23.23 4.02 -21.63
C ARG A 395 22.67 2.88 -22.45
N THR A 396 22.77 1.64 -21.97
CA THR A 396 22.24 0.47 -22.67
C THR A 396 20.73 0.54 -22.81
N LEU A 397 20.03 0.96 -21.76
CA LEU A 397 18.57 1.10 -21.74
C LEU A 397 18.06 2.17 -22.72
N PHE A 398 18.77 3.29 -22.82
CA PHE A 398 18.37 4.44 -23.65
C PHE A 398 19.13 4.55 -24.98
N GLY A 399 20.07 3.64 -25.28
CA GLY A 399 20.92 3.65 -26.48
C GLY A 399 20.15 3.77 -27.80
N ARG A 400 18.93 3.25 -27.83
CA ARG A 400 18.02 3.33 -28.98
C ARG A 400 17.57 4.74 -29.37
N PHE A 401 17.67 5.72 -28.46
CA PHE A 401 17.24 7.11 -28.72
C PHE A 401 18.30 7.97 -29.40
N ARG A 402 19.52 7.46 -29.56
CA ARG A 402 20.65 8.17 -30.18
C ARG A 402 20.71 8.01 -31.71
N LYS A 403 19.69 7.40 -32.32
CA LYS A 403 19.64 7.13 -33.77
C LYS A 403 19.17 8.34 -34.56
#